data_AF-A0A2P2BQD3-F1
#
_entry.id   AF-A0A2P2BQD3-F1
#
_cell.length_a   1.000
_cell.length_b   1.000
_cell.length_c   1.000
_cell.angle_alpha   90.00
_cell.angle_beta   90.00
_cell.angle_gamma   90.00
#
_symmetry.space_group_name_H-M   'P 1'
#
loop_
_entity.id
_entity.type
_entity.pdbx_description
1 polymer ?
#
loop_
_entity_poly.entity_id
_entity_poly.type
_entity_poly.pdbx_seq_one_letter_code
_entity_poly.pdbx_strand_id
1 'polypeptide(L)'
;MKFAKYYVGLDAKIKNNHRIVLIDGNYKLDDSIYLFSNVKGNNLIPNSNKSLLKKEEDRYVQDNFNHEQNLILKENNKYTLIAGCSHRGITNIIETAEKIIGNNLDMTIAEFHLFNPVSVKSERFEFIELMSEKLSNKNMDFYTYHFTGIKPFNILKQRLKNQIKYLSTGQVIKI
;
A
#
# COMPACT_ATOMS: atom_id res chain seq x y z
N MET A 1 19.95 21.35 4.46
CA MET A 1 19.42 20.98 3.13
C MET A 1 18.07 21.68 2.97
N LYS A 2 17.93 22.64 2.05
CA LYS A 2 16.62 23.27 1.77
C LYS A 2 15.79 22.25 0.98
N PHE A 3 14.70 21.76 1.56
CA PHE A 3 13.78 20.89 0.83
C PHE A 3 13.03 21.73 -0.22
N ALA A 4 13.27 21.45 -1.51
CA ALA A 4 12.46 22.02 -2.58
C ALA A 4 11.10 21.32 -2.58
N LYS A 5 10.01 22.11 -2.65
CA LYS A 5 8.67 21.56 -2.82
C LYS A 5 8.52 21.08 -4.26
N TYR A 6 8.15 19.81 -4.44
CA TYR A 6 7.93 19.21 -5.75
C TYR A 6 6.48 18.70 -5.83
N TYR A 7 5.77 19.06 -6.89
CA TYR A 7 4.40 18.60 -7.12
C TYR A 7 4.43 17.17 -7.69
N VAL A 8 3.80 16.24 -6.98
CA VAL A 8 3.73 14.80 -7.34
C VAL A 8 2.31 14.35 -7.70
N GLY A 9 1.42 15.28 -8.00
CA GLY A 9 0.04 14.98 -8.37
C GLY A 9 -0.14 14.73 -9.87
N LEU A 10 -1.41 14.56 -10.28
CA LEU A 10 -1.79 14.37 -11.68
C LEU A 10 -1.31 15.54 -12.55
N ASP A 11 -0.69 15.23 -13.70
CA ASP A 11 -0.32 16.23 -14.70
C ASP A 11 -1.60 16.92 -15.23
N ALA A 12 -1.66 18.24 -15.08
CA ALA A 12 -2.81 19.05 -15.48
C ALA A 12 -3.16 18.89 -16.97
N LYS A 13 -2.18 18.56 -17.82
CA LYS A 13 -2.39 18.35 -19.26
C LYS A 13 -3.23 17.12 -19.58
N ILE A 14 -3.19 16.10 -18.72
CA ILE A 14 -3.95 14.85 -18.95
C ILE A 14 -5.23 14.77 -18.13
N LYS A 15 -5.48 15.72 -17.22
CA LYS A 15 -6.63 15.71 -16.29
C LYS A 15 -7.99 15.47 -16.96
N ASN A 16 -8.18 15.98 -18.17
CA ASN A 16 -9.43 15.87 -18.92
C ASN A 16 -9.41 14.76 -19.99
N ASN A 17 -8.42 13.86 -19.96
CA ASN A 17 -8.36 12.74 -20.90
C ASN A 17 -9.51 11.76 -20.61
N HIS A 18 -10.24 11.31 -21.64
CA HIS A 18 -11.38 10.40 -21.50
C HIS A 18 -11.04 9.05 -20.85
N ARG A 19 -9.76 8.66 -20.83
CA ARG A 19 -9.28 7.45 -20.12
C ARG A 19 -9.12 7.66 -18.62
N ILE A 20 -9.27 8.88 -18.11
CA ILE A 20 -9.26 9.19 -16.69
C ILE A 20 -10.71 9.27 -16.22
N VAL A 21 -11.11 8.29 -15.43
CA VAL A 21 -12.41 8.26 -14.77
C VAL A 21 -12.20 8.68 -13.31
N LEU A 22 -12.82 9.79 -12.91
CA LEU A 22 -12.78 10.24 -11.52
C LEU A 22 -13.83 9.45 -10.72
N ILE A 23 -13.41 8.86 -9.62
CA ILE A 23 -14.27 8.15 -8.68
C ILE A 23 -14.14 8.76 -7.29
N ASP A 24 -15.24 8.75 -6.54
CA ASP A 24 -15.26 9.17 -5.13
C ASP A 24 -15.43 7.95 -4.24
N GLY A 25 -14.38 7.62 -3.48
CA GLY A 25 -14.41 6.48 -2.55
C GLY A 25 -14.25 5.12 -3.24
N ASN A 26 -15.15 4.20 -2.90
CA ASN A 26 -15.14 2.83 -3.39
C ASN A 26 -15.88 2.71 -4.72
N TYR A 27 -15.40 1.85 -5.59
CA TYR A 27 -15.96 1.65 -6.92
C TYR A 27 -15.86 0.19 -7.34
N LYS A 28 -17.02 -0.46 -7.52
CA LYS A 28 -17.10 -1.82 -8.04
C LYS A 28 -17.12 -1.75 -9.57
N LEU A 29 -16.07 -2.23 -10.22
CA LEU A 29 -15.99 -2.26 -11.69
C LEU A 29 -16.88 -3.38 -12.22
N ASP A 30 -16.78 -4.56 -11.63
CA ASP A 30 -17.59 -5.74 -11.90
C ASP A 30 -17.58 -6.68 -10.67
N ASP A 31 -18.05 -7.92 -10.82
CA ASP A 31 -18.09 -8.91 -9.75
C ASP A 31 -16.72 -9.47 -9.34
N SER A 32 -15.69 -9.30 -10.17
CA SER A 32 -14.32 -9.74 -9.90
C SER A 32 -13.36 -8.61 -9.55
N ILE A 33 -13.72 -7.35 -9.76
CA ILE A 33 -12.82 -6.20 -9.62
C ILE A 33 -13.46 -5.09 -8.77
N TYR A 34 -12.83 -4.78 -7.64
CA TYR A 34 -13.31 -3.77 -6.70
C TYR A 34 -12.19 -2.79 -6.31
N LEU A 35 -12.39 -1.50 -6.57
CA LEU A 35 -11.52 -0.42 -6.07
C LEU A 35 -12.05 0.11 -4.74
N PHE A 36 -11.15 0.40 -3.82
CA PHE A 36 -11.47 1.07 -2.57
C PHE A 36 -10.41 2.09 -2.19
N SER A 37 -10.83 3.09 -1.43
CA SER A 37 -9.95 4.16 -0.94
C SER A 37 -10.35 4.57 0.48
N ASN A 38 -9.82 5.69 0.98
CA ASN A 38 -10.20 6.24 2.29
C ASN A 38 -10.02 5.28 3.48
N VAL A 39 -8.98 4.43 3.43
CA VAL A 39 -8.66 3.43 4.46
C VAL A 39 -8.48 4.09 5.83
N LYS A 40 -9.28 3.64 6.81
CA LYS A 40 -9.23 4.13 8.20
C LYS A 40 -8.31 3.25 9.05
N GLY A 41 -7.93 3.77 10.21
CA GLY A 41 -7.03 3.07 11.14
C GLY A 41 -5.74 3.85 11.42
N ASN A 42 -5.03 3.40 12.44
CA ASN A 42 -3.77 3.98 12.91
C ASN A 42 -2.71 2.90 13.21
N ASN A 43 -2.97 1.66 12.79
CA ASN A 43 -2.07 0.55 13.01
C ASN A 43 -0.87 0.66 12.05
N LEU A 44 0.36 0.67 12.57
CA LEU A 44 1.60 0.62 11.79
C LEU A 44 1.61 1.59 10.58
N ILE A 45 1.33 2.87 10.83
CA ILE A 45 1.46 3.92 9.81
C ILE A 45 2.94 4.24 9.59
N PRO A 46 3.45 4.22 8.35
CA PRO A 46 4.84 4.59 8.05
C PRO A 46 5.19 5.99 8.56
N ASN A 47 6.33 6.12 9.23
CA ASN A 47 6.80 7.38 9.80
C ASN A 47 7.29 8.36 8.72
N SER A 48 7.72 7.86 7.56
CA SER A 48 8.07 8.69 6.38
C SER A 48 6.90 9.55 5.89
N ASN A 49 5.66 9.18 6.20
CA ASN A 49 4.48 9.97 5.83
C ASN A 49 4.47 11.37 6.44
N LYS A 50 5.19 11.61 7.53
CA LYS A 50 5.27 12.94 8.17
C LYS A 50 5.89 14.02 7.27
N SER A 51 6.64 13.63 6.25
CA SER A 51 7.18 14.55 5.24
C SER A 51 6.29 14.76 4.02
N LEU A 52 5.17 14.03 3.92
CA LEU A 52 4.25 14.11 2.79
C LEU A 52 3.07 15.02 3.17
N LEU A 53 2.87 16.06 2.37
CA LEU A 53 1.95 17.15 2.66
C LEU A 53 0.96 17.31 1.52
N LYS A 54 -0.28 17.64 1.85
CA LYS A 54 -1.29 18.12 0.91
C LYS A 54 -1.52 19.61 1.10
N LYS A 55 -1.89 20.29 0.02
CA LYS A 55 -2.28 21.71 0.07
C LYS A 55 -3.76 21.79 0.44
N GLU A 56 -4.06 22.47 1.54
CA GLU A 56 -5.42 22.86 1.94
C GLU A 56 -5.47 24.38 1.94
N GLU A 57 -6.28 24.97 1.06
CA GLU A 57 -6.33 26.43 0.85
C GLU A 57 -4.90 27.00 0.63
N ASP A 58 -4.43 27.88 1.50
CA ASP A 58 -3.11 28.51 1.43
C ASP A 58 -2.04 27.86 2.33
N ARG A 59 -2.38 26.75 3.00
CA ARG A 59 -1.46 26.03 3.89
C ARG A 59 -1.14 24.63 3.40
N TYR A 60 0.00 24.12 3.86
CA TYR A 60 0.36 22.72 3.70
C TYR A 60 0.13 22.01 5.02
N VAL A 61 -0.64 20.93 4.99
CA VAL A 61 -0.89 20.06 6.14
C VAL A 61 -0.41 18.65 5.81
N GLN A 62 -0.21 17.82 6.83
CA GLN A 62 0.16 16.41 6.60
C GLN A 62 -0.92 15.72 5.76
N ASP A 63 -0.48 14.97 4.73
CA ASP A 63 -1.40 14.20 3.91
C ASP A 63 -2.05 13.08 4.74
N ASN A 64 -3.37 12.95 4.60
CA ASN A 64 -4.16 11.92 5.26
C ASN A 64 -4.37 10.70 4.36
N PHE A 65 -3.91 10.75 3.10
CA PHE A 65 -3.97 9.68 2.10
C PHE A 65 -5.37 9.10 1.90
N ASN A 66 -6.40 9.93 2.03
CA ASN A 66 -7.77 9.50 1.71
C ASN A 66 -7.95 9.16 0.22
N HIS A 67 -7.10 9.72 -0.64
CA HIS A 67 -7.02 9.48 -2.08
C HIS A 67 -6.30 8.18 -2.45
N GLU A 68 -5.61 7.51 -1.51
CA GLU A 68 -4.90 6.26 -1.78
C GLU A 68 -5.90 5.16 -2.19
N GLN A 69 -5.75 4.66 -3.42
CA GLN A 69 -6.59 3.62 -3.99
C GLN A 69 -5.91 2.26 -3.91
N ASN A 70 -6.74 1.25 -3.67
CA ASN A 70 -6.36 -0.15 -3.57
C ASN A 70 -7.37 -0.99 -4.37
N LEU A 71 -6.91 -2.11 -4.90
CA LEU A 71 -7.67 -2.97 -5.80
C LEU A 71 -7.83 -4.35 -5.19
N ILE A 72 -9.04 -4.89 -5.23
CA ILE A 72 -9.34 -6.28 -4.89
C ILE A 72 -9.71 -6.99 -6.19
N LEU A 73 -9.05 -8.12 -6.44
CA LEU A 73 -9.36 -9.04 -7.52
C LEU A 73 -9.93 -10.32 -6.93
N LYS A 74 -11.01 -10.83 -7.53
CA LYS A 74 -11.61 -12.11 -7.19
C LYS A 74 -11.56 -13.05 -8.39
N GLU A 75 -10.88 -14.18 -8.21
CA GLU A 75 -10.76 -15.23 -9.23
C GLU A 75 -10.83 -16.61 -8.58
N ASN A 76 -11.66 -17.52 -9.09
CA ASN A 76 -11.80 -18.90 -8.57
C ASN A 76 -12.01 -18.98 -7.04
N ASN A 77 -12.84 -18.09 -6.49
CA ASN A 77 -13.10 -17.93 -5.05
C ASN A 77 -11.91 -17.47 -4.20
N LYS A 78 -10.81 -17.04 -4.83
CA LYS A 78 -9.69 -16.39 -4.14
C LYS A 78 -9.77 -14.88 -4.25
N TYR A 79 -9.24 -14.20 -3.24
CA TYR A 79 -9.16 -12.76 -3.18
C TYR A 79 -7.71 -12.29 -3.12
N THR A 80 -7.33 -11.46 -4.09
CA THR A 80 -6.01 -10.83 -4.18
C THR A 80 -6.15 -9.33 -3.98
N LEU A 81 -5.41 -8.79 -3.01
CA LEU A 81 -5.27 -7.34 -2.83
C LEU A 81 -4.06 -6.85 -3.63
N ILE A 82 -4.24 -5.81 -4.44
CA ILE A 82 -3.16 -5.04 -5.06
C ILE A 82 -3.18 -3.63 -4.49
N ALA A 83 -2.06 -3.20 -3.90
CA ALA A 83 -1.88 -1.86 -3.37
C ALA A 83 -0.56 -1.26 -3.88
N GLY A 84 -0.50 0.07 -3.93
CA GLY A 84 0.72 0.81 -4.25
C GLY A 84 1.67 0.86 -3.04
N CYS A 85 2.02 2.08 -2.61
CA CYS A 85 2.94 2.30 -1.50
C CYS A 85 2.36 2.00 -0.10
N SER A 86 1.06 1.81 0.05
CA SER A 86 0.44 1.52 1.36
C SER A 86 0.72 2.58 2.45
N HIS A 87 0.59 3.86 2.12
CA HIS A 87 0.77 4.96 3.05
C HIS A 87 -0.20 4.89 4.23
N ARG A 88 -1.40 4.34 4.05
CA ARG A 88 -2.32 4.06 5.17
C ARG A 88 -1.93 2.82 5.99
N GLY A 89 -0.78 2.21 5.73
CA GLY A 89 -0.26 1.03 6.40
C GLY A 89 -0.91 -0.25 5.87
N ILE A 90 -0.09 -1.18 5.38
CA ILE A 90 -0.57 -2.42 4.73
C ILE A 90 -1.52 -3.24 5.62
N THR A 91 -1.32 -3.24 6.93
CA THR A 91 -2.21 -3.93 7.88
C THR A 91 -3.61 -3.33 7.90
N ASN A 92 -3.76 -2.00 7.91
CA ASN A 92 -5.08 -1.35 7.83
C ASN A 92 -5.75 -1.59 6.47
N ILE A 93 -4.96 -1.63 5.39
CA ILE A 93 -5.47 -1.88 4.04
C ILE A 93 -6.00 -3.31 3.93
N ILE A 94 -5.24 -4.30 4.41
CA ILE A 94 -5.68 -5.71 4.50
C ILE A 94 -6.97 -5.83 5.32
N GLU A 95 -7.00 -5.25 6.52
CA GLU A 95 -8.19 -5.30 7.38
C GLU A 95 -9.41 -4.64 6.72
N THR A 96 -9.21 -3.58 5.93
CA THR A 96 -10.29 -2.91 5.19
C THR A 96 -10.77 -3.77 4.03
N ALA A 97 -9.85 -4.38 3.27
CA ALA A 97 -10.17 -5.27 2.17
C ALA A 97 -10.96 -6.50 2.64
N GLU A 98 -10.53 -7.15 3.73
CA GLU A 98 -11.22 -8.31 4.31
C GLU A 98 -12.63 -7.95 4.80
N LYS A 99 -12.83 -6.76 5.38
CA LYS A 99 -14.16 -6.25 5.74
C LYS A 99 -15.06 -6.05 4.52
N ILE A 100 -14.50 -5.52 3.42
CA ILE A 100 -15.24 -5.30 2.17
C ILE A 100 -15.71 -6.64 1.57
N ILE A 101 -14.83 -7.64 1.52
CA ILE A 101 -15.16 -8.94 0.93
C ILE A 101 -15.91 -9.88 1.89
N GLY A 102 -15.94 -9.57 3.19
CA GLY A 102 -16.52 -10.42 4.23
C GLY A 102 -15.81 -11.76 4.39
N ASN A 103 -14.53 -11.83 4.05
CA ASN A 103 -13.70 -13.04 4.00
C ASN A 103 -12.21 -12.69 4.15
N ASN A 104 -11.35 -13.69 4.27
CA ASN A 104 -9.90 -13.52 4.27
C ASN A 104 -9.37 -13.32 2.85
N LEU A 105 -8.27 -12.57 2.73
CA LEU A 105 -7.49 -12.53 1.48
C LEU A 105 -6.63 -13.78 1.36
N ASP A 106 -6.38 -14.22 0.13
CA ASP A 106 -5.45 -15.31 -0.19
C ASP A 106 -4.06 -14.77 -0.54
N MET A 107 -4.01 -13.55 -1.11
CA MET A 107 -2.77 -12.94 -1.57
C MET A 107 -2.80 -11.42 -1.44
N THR A 108 -1.63 -10.84 -1.19
CA THR A 108 -1.39 -9.40 -1.31
C THR A 108 -0.20 -9.12 -2.22
N ILE A 109 -0.32 -8.10 -3.07
CA ILE A 109 0.73 -7.57 -3.92
C ILE A 109 0.83 -6.09 -3.59
N ALA A 110 1.76 -5.72 -2.71
CA ALA A 110 1.86 -4.36 -2.20
C ALA A 110 3.27 -3.98 -1.76
N GLU A 111 3.64 -2.72 -1.97
CA GLU A 111 4.77 -2.13 -1.26
C GLU A 111 4.34 -1.75 0.17
N PHE A 112 5.21 -1.98 1.16
CA PHE A 112 4.90 -1.78 2.58
C PHE A 112 5.47 -0.46 3.15
N HIS A 113 6.10 0.37 2.32
CA HIS A 113 6.69 1.67 2.67
C HIS A 113 7.70 1.67 3.83
N LEU A 114 8.54 0.64 3.93
CA LEU A 114 9.47 0.46 5.04
C LEU A 114 10.84 1.12 4.84
N PHE A 115 11.10 1.71 3.67
CA PHE A 115 12.35 2.36 3.31
C PHE A 115 12.09 3.70 2.63
N ASN A 116 12.67 4.77 3.17
CA ASN A 116 12.63 6.08 2.54
C ASN A 116 13.93 6.31 1.73
N PRO A 117 13.86 6.40 0.39
CA PRO A 117 15.04 6.57 -0.46
C PRO A 117 15.69 7.95 -0.33
N VAL A 118 14.93 8.98 0.03
CA VAL A 118 15.43 10.36 0.18
C VAL A 118 16.30 10.47 1.42
N SER A 119 15.84 9.90 2.54
CA SER A 119 16.63 9.89 3.79
C SER A 119 17.60 8.72 3.90
N VAL A 120 17.53 7.74 2.98
CA VAL A 120 18.25 6.46 3.01
C VAL A 120 18.08 5.76 4.36
N LYS A 121 16.84 5.71 4.86
CA LYS A 121 16.51 5.14 6.17
C LYS A 121 15.32 4.22 6.07
N SER A 122 15.43 3.09 6.77
CA SER A 122 14.30 2.20 7.00
C SER A 122 13.52 2.61 8.25
N GLU A 123 12.30 2.11 8.34
CA GLU A 123 11.57 2.05 9.61
C GLU A 123 12.40 1.35 10.69
N ARG A 124 12.07 1.65 11.95
CA ARG A 124 12.76 1.06 13.10
C ARG A 124 12.54 -0.46 13.14
N PHE A 125 13.50 -1.18 13.69
CA PHE A 125 13.43 -2.64 13.77
C PHE A 125 12.16 -3.11 14.48
N GLU A 126 11.77 -2.46 15.58
CA GLU A 126 10.57 -2.80 16.36
C GLU A 126 9.28 -2.63 15.56
N PHE A 127 9.24 -1.63 14.66
CA PHE A 127 8.11 -1.42 13.77
C PHE A 127 7.98 -2.57 12.75
N ILE A 128 9.11 -2.98 12.16
CA ILE A 128 9.17 -4.06 11.18
C ILE A 128 8.86 -5.41 11.85
N GLU A 129 9.34 -5.63 13.06
CA GLU A 129 9.04 -6.83 13.85
C GLU A 129 7.56 -6.93 14.22
N LEU A 130 6.95 -5.84 14.71
CA LEU A 130 5.53 -5.84 15.01
C LEU A 130 4.69 -6.05 13.74
N MET A 131 5.13 -5.50 12.60
CA MET A 131 4.50 -5.77 11.31
C MET A 131 4.61 -7.26 10.94
N SER A 132 5.80 -7.85 11.03
CA SER A 132 6.00 -9.26 10.68
C SER A 132 5.18 -10.19 11.58
N GLU A 133 5.02 -9.87 12.86
CA GLU A 133 4.13 -10.59 13.78
C GLU A 133 2.68 -10.56 13.30
N LYS A 134 2.12 -9.36 13.05
CA LYS A 134 0.74 -9.21 12.59
C LYS A 134 0.49 -9.92 11.26
N LEU A 135 1.43 -9.84 10.33
CA LEU A 135 1.30 -10.50 9.03
C LEU A 135 1.46 -12.02 9.13
N SER A 136 2.28 -12.53 10.05
CA SER A 136 2.46 -13.99 10.22
C SER A 136 1.23 -14.73 10.74
N ASN A 137 0.30 -14.00 11.37
CA ASN A 137 -0.99 -14.55 11.82
C ASN A 137 -2.00 -14.71 10.68
N LYS A 138 -1.65 -14.29 9.47
CA LYS A 138 -2.51 -14.36 8.29
C LYS A 138 -2.13 -15.58 7.45
N ASN A 139 -3.12 -16.38 7.06
CA ASN A 139 -2.92 -17.48 6.12
C ASN A 139 -3.03 -16.98 4.67
N MET A 140 -2.07 -16.16 4.24
CA MET A 140 -2.04 -15.58 2.89
C MET A 140 -0.61 -15.44 2.37
N ASP A 141 -0.46 -15.36 1.05
CA ASP A 141 0.81 -15.04 0.40
C ASP A 141 1.02 -13.51 0.31
N PHE A 142 2.25 -13.07 0.55
CA PHE A 142 2.67 -11.68 0.47
C PHE A 142 3.71 -11.50 -0.63
N TYR A 143 3.41 -10.62 -1.58
CA TYR A 143 4.35 -10.17 -2.60
C TYR A 143 4.63 -8.69 -2.38
N THR A 144 5.90 -8.37 -2.19
CA THR A 144 6.32 -6.99 -1.90
C THR A 144 7.48 -6.54 -2.79
N TYR A 145 7.67 -5.23 -2.92
CA TYR A 145 8.58 -4.64 -3.90
C TYR A 145 8.99 -3.22 -3.52
N HIS A 146 9.76 -2.58 -4.41
CA HIS A 146 10.10 -1.16 -4.39
C HIS A 146 10.59 -0.64 -3.03
N PHE A 147 9.85 0.26 -2.37
CA PHE A 147 10.29 0.87 -1.11
C PHE A 147 9.94 0.09 0.15
N THR A 148 9.60 -1.19 0.03
CA THR A 148 9.79 -2.10 1.18
C THR A 148 11.27 -2.19 1.53
N GLY A 149 12.15 -2.17 0.53
CA GLY A 149 13.59 -2.23 0.73
C GLY A 149 14.10 -3.61 1.17
N ILE A 150 15.32 -3.95 0.76
CA ILE A 150 15.89 -5.30 0.97
C ILE A 150 16.13 -5.60 2.45
N LYS A 151 16.61 -4.62 3.23
CA LYS A 151 16.87 -4.84 4.66
C LYS A 151 15.59 -5.09 5.47
N PRO A 152 14.52 -4.26 5.37
CA PRO A 152 13.24 -4.58 5.99
C PRO A 152 12.63 -5.89 5.48
N PHE A 153 12.70 -6.14 4.17
CA PHE A 153 12.23 -7.40 3.60
C PHE A 153 12.89 -8.62 4.25
N ASN A 154 14.22 -8.59 4.46
CA ASN A 154 14.93 -9.71 5.09
C ASN A 154 14.49 -9.94 6.54
N ILE A 155 14.14 -8.88 7.29
CA ILE A 155 13.59 -9.00 8.65
C ILE A 155 12.20 -9.65 8.59
N LEU A 156 11.31 -9.15 7.72
CA LEU A 156 9.99 -9.75 7.50
C LEU A 156 10.11 -11.24 7.14
N LYS A 157 11.04 -11.57 6.23
CA LYS A 157 11.28 -12.93 5.72
C LYS A 157 11.65 -13.92 6.83
N GLN A 158 12.33 -13.49 7.89
CA GLN A 158 12.68 -14.38 9.01
C GLN A 158 11.44 -14.97 9.69
N ARG A 159 10.38 -14.16 9.87
CA ARG A 159 9.14 -14.60 10.52
C ARG A 159 8.13 -15.19 9.51
N LEU A 160 7.91 -14.52 8.39
CA LEU A 160 6.93 -14.93 7.36
C LEU A 160 7.40 -16.13 6.51
N LYS A 161 8.70 -16.43 6.51
CA LYS A 161 9.28 -17.57 5.78
C LYS A 161 8.78 -17.61 4.33
N ASN A 162 8.16 -18.71 3.91
CA ASN A 162 7.72 -18.91 2.53
C ASN A 162 6.50 -18.06 2.12
N GLN A 163 5.79 -17.49 3.08
CA GLN A 163 4.61 -16.65 2.80
C GLN A 163 5.00 -15.33 2.12
N ILE A 164 6.20 -14.78 2.37
CA ILE A 164 6.62 -13.51 1.74
C ILE A 164 7.64 -13.71 0.62
N LYS A 165 7.42 -13.04 -0.51
CA LYS A 165 8.27 -13.06 -1.71
C LYS A 165 8.55 -11.63 -2.18
N TYR A 166 9.76 -11.38 -2.67
CA TYR A 166 10.13 -10.10 -3.25
C TYR A 166 9.88 -10.14 -4.76
N LEU A 167 9.19 -9.14 -5.30
CA LEU A 167 8.96 -9.02 -6.74
C LEU A 167 10.04 -8.16 -7.41
N SER A 168 10.48 -8.63 -8.58
CA SER A 168 11.40 -7.91 -9.45
C SER A 168 10.77 -7.63 -10.82
N THR A 169 11.26 -6.61 -11.52
CA THR A 169 10.82 -6.27 -12.87
C THR A 169 10.92 -7.48 -13.81
N GLY A 170 9.86 -7.72 -14.59
CA GLY A 170 9.78 -8.83 -15.54
C GLY A 170 9.33 -10.17 -14.92
N GLN A 171 9.16 -10.24 -13.60
CA GLN A 171 8.64 -11.44 -12.95
C GLN A 171 7.15 -11.62 -13.24
N VAL A 172 6.75 -12.86 -13.51
CA VAL A 172 5.35 -13.27 -13.65
C VAL A 172 4.95 -14.07 -12.42
N ILE A 173 3.80 -13.72 -11.84
CA ILE A 173 3.19 -14.45 -10.74
C ILE A 173 1.81 -14.96 -11.17
N LYS A 174 1.39 -16.07 -10.58
CA LYS A 174 0.03 -16.59 -10.72
C LYS A 174 -0.76 -16.14 -9.51
N ILE A 175 -1.89 -15.49 -9.76
CA ILE A 175 -2.88 -15.10 -8.75
C ILE A 175 -4.03 -16.12 -8.73
#